data_AF-A0A959Y0T9-F1
#
_entry.id   AF-A0A959Y0T9-F1
#
_cell.length_a   1.000
_cell.length_b   1.000
_cell.length_c   1.000
_cell.angle_alpha   90.00
_cell.angle_beta   90.00
_cell.angle_gamma   90.00
#
_symmetry.space_group_name_H-M   'P 1'
#
loop_
_entity.id
_entity.type
_entity.pdbx_description
1 polymer ?
#
loop_
_entity_poly.entity_id
_entity_poly.type
_entity_poly.pdbx_seq_one_letter_code
_entity_poly.pdbx_strand_id
1 'polypeptide(L)'
;MKHFTLVAAATLFAFTSSAQINDGGFEGGAGGGAWTEASTNFGTPLCDAGCGTCGGPCVSRTGTWYVWFGGAGGVTETGSVEQSAMVPTGP
;
A
#
# COMPACT_ATOMS: atom_id res chain seq x y z
N MET A 1 -16.67 33.51 48.76
CA MET A 1 -16.77 32.24 48.00
C MET A 1 -16.58 32.58 46.52
N LYS A 2 -15.32 32.62 46.05
CA LYS A 2 -14.99 32.90 44.65
C LYS A 2 -14.79 31.55 43.97
N HIS A 3 -15.74 31.15 43.15
CA HIS A 3 -15.70 29.92 42.37
C HIS A 3 -14.58 30.01 41.33
N PHE A 4 -13.46 29.35 41.62
CA PHE A 4 -12.37 29.14 40.67
C PHE A 4 -12.64 27.85 39.92
N THR A 5 -13.31 27.95 38.78
CA THR A 5 -13.50 26.83 37.87
C THR A 5 -12.18 26.58 37.13
N LEU A 6 -11.46 25.53 37.52
CA LEU A 6 -10.32 25.00 36.78
C LEU A 6 -10.81 24.35 35.49
N VAL A 7 -10.59 25.00 34.35
CA VAL A 7 -10.73 24.37 33.03
C VAL A 7 -9.48 23.54 32.81
N ALA A 8 -9.59 22.23 33.01
CA ALA A 8 -8.54 21.29 32.63
C ALA A 8 -8.50 21.20 31.09
N ALA A 9 -7.55 21.90 30.47
CA ALA A 9 -7.26 21.74 29.06
C ALA A 9 -6.52 20.40 28.85
N ALA A 10 -7.27 19.32 28.63
CA ALA A 10 -6.72 18.07 28.15
C ALA A 10 -6.32 18.25 26.68
N THR A 11 -5.06 18.58 26.42
CA THR A 11 -4.47 18.54 25.08
C THR A 11 -4.49 17.10 24.58
N LEU A 12 -5.50 16.77 23.77
CA LEU A 12 -5.55 15.56 22.97
C LEU A 12 -4.41 15.62 21.94
N PHE A 13 -3.32 14.89 22.20
CA PHE A 13 -2.36 14.58 21.15
C PHE A 13 -3.04 13.61 20.18
N ALA A 14 -3.47 14.13 19.03
CA ALA A 14 -3.93 13.30 17.93
C ALA A 14 -2.73 12.55 17.36
N PHE A 15 -2.62 11.25 17.64
CA PHE A 15 -1.72 10.37 16.93
C PHE A 15 -2.26 10.19 15.51
N THR A 16 -1.78 11.01 14.58
CA THR A 16 -1.98 10.77 13.16
C THR A 16 -1.08 9.60 12.79
N SER A 17 -1.67 8.43 12.53
CA SER A 17 -1.01 7.34 11.82
C SER A 17 -0.71 7.83 10.40
N SER A 18 0.48 8.39 10.18
CA SER A 18 0.96 8.59 8.82
C SER A 18 1.07 7.21 8.17
N ALA A 19 0.37 6.98 7.07
CA ALA A 19 0.64 5.81 6.24
C ALA A 19 2.09 5.92 5.75
N GLN A 20 3.01 5.21 6.42
CA GLN A 20 4.44 5.26 6.13
C GLN A 20 4.78 4.61 4.78
N ILE A 21 3.83 3.84 4.22
CA ILE A 21 3.97 3.21 2.92
C ILE A 21 3.44 4.18 1.86
N ASN A 22 4.33 4.65 1.00
CA ASN A 22 3.94 5.43 -0.17
C ASN A 22 3.18 4.52 -1.14
N ASP A 23 2.03 4.98 -1.63
CA ASP A 23 1.16 4.22 -2.54
C ASP A 23 0.91 2.76 -2.07
N GLY A 24 0.50 2.57 -0.81
CA GLY A 24 0.21 1.23 -0.28
C GLY A 24 -0.97 0.50 -0.94
N GLY A 25 -1.73 1.20 -1.79
CA GLY A 25 -2.76 0.62 -2.65
C GLY A 25 -2.27 0.20 -4.04
N PHE A 26 -1.05 0.58 -4.42
CA PHE A 26 -0.47 0.38 -5.76
C PHE A 26 -1.15 1.16 -6.89
N GLU A 27 -1.93 2.19 -6.56
CA GLU A 27 -2.74 2.94 -7.52
C GLU A 27 -1.94 3.90 -8.40
N GLY A 28 -0.65 4.09 -8.11
CA GLY A 28 0.32 4.70 -9.02
C GLY A 28 0.55 3.85 -10.28
N GLY A 29 0.18 2.56 -10.22
CA GLY A 29 0.27 1.62 -11.33
C GLY A 29 1.69 1.22 -11.69
N ALA A 30 1.80 0.35 -12.71
CA ALA A 30 3.08 -0.14 -13.23
C ALA A 30 4.03 1.02 -13.60
N GLY A 31 5.20 1.07 -12.96
CA GLY A 31 6.18 2.14 -13.20
C GLY A 31 5.77 3.50 -12.61
N GLY A 32 4.81 3.55 -11.68
CA GLY A 32 4.36 4.76 -10.99
C GLY A 32 5.40 5.37 -10.05
N GLY A 33 6.49 4.66 -9.76
CA GLY A 33 7.68 5.18 -9.09
C GLY A 33 7.66 5.14 -7.56
N ALA A 34 6.52 4.79 -6.94
CA ALA A 34 6.46 4.57 -5.50
C ALA A 34 7.08 3.23 -5.06
N TRP A 35 7.08 2.24 -5.96
CA TRP A 35 7.61 0.90 -5.75
C TRP A 35 8.70 0.60 -6.79
N THR A 36 9.78 -0.05 -6.37
CA THR A 36 10.68 -0.75 -7.29
C THR A 36 10.06 -2.09 -7.60
N GLU A 37 9.85 -2.37 -8.89
CA GLU A 37 9.10 -3.52 -9.37
C GLU A 37 10.05 -4.46 -10.15
N ALA A 38 9.91 -5.77 -9.94
CA ALA A 38 10.59 -6.77 -10.74
C ALA A 38 9.68 -7.96 -11.00
N SER A 39 9.72 -8.50 -12.21
CA SER A 39 9.04 -9.74 -12.60
C SER A 39 9.85 -10.43 -13.68
N THR A 40 10.04 -11.73 -13.56
CA THR A 40 10.80 -12.53 -14.54
C THR A 40 10.10 -12.64 -15.89
N ASN A 41 8.76 -12.69 -15.94
CA ASN A 41 8.01 -12.93 -17.18
C ASN A 41 7.21 -11.72 -17.66
N PHE A 42 6.89 -10.75 -16.80
CA PHE A 42 5.95 -9.66 -17.11
C PHE A 42 6.55 -8.25 -16.98
N GLY A 43 7.80 -8.15 -16.51
CA GLY A 43 8.46 -6.86 -16.25
C GLY A 43 8.01 -6.18 -14.96
N THR A 44 6.76 -6.36 -14.56
CA THR A 44 6.20 -5.93 -13.27
C THR A 44 5.15 -6.92 -12.76
N PRO A 45 5.00 -7.09 -11.44
CA PRO A 45 3.87 -7.80 -10.84
C PRO A 45 2.64 -6.90 -10.63
N LEU A 46 2.68 -5.60 -10.99
CA LEU A 46 1.50 -4.74 -10.94
C LEU A 46 0.53 -5.03 -12.08
N CYS A 47 -0.74 -5.08 -11.71
CA CYS A 47 -1.79 -5.61 -12.55
C CYS A 47 -3.10 -4.80 -12.41
N ASP A 48 -3.89 -4.82 -13.47
CA ASP A 48 -5.24 -4.26 -13.56
C ASP A 48 -6.22 -5.30 -14.14
N ALA A 49 -7.41 -4.86 -14.57
CA ALA A 49 -8.41 -5.75 -15.18
C ALA A 49 -7.93 -6.50 -16.44
N GLY A 50 -6.83 -6.05 -17.07
CA GLY A 50 -6.25 -6.62 -18.28
C GLY A 50 -5.46 -7.91 -18.07
N CYS A 51 -4.93 -8.19 -16.86
CA CYS A 51 -4.15 -9.42 -16.67
C CYS A 51 -5.01 -10.69 -16.53
N GLY A 52 -6.34 -10.52 -16.46
CA GLY A 52 -7.30 -11.62 -16.38
C GLY A 52 -7.73 -11.93 -14.95
N THR A 53 -8.20 -13.15 -14.76
CA THR A 53 -9.10 -13.48 -13.64
C THR A 53 -8.43 -14.30 -12.55
N CYS A 54 -7.19 -14.76 -12.68
CA CYS A 54 -6.55 -15.67 -11.70
C CYS A 54 -7.39 -16.90 -11.27
N GLY A 55 -8.36 -17.34 -12.09
CA GLY A 55 -9.31 -18.41 -11.74
C GLY A 55 -10.54 -17.96 -10.91
N GLY A 56 -10.73 -16.65 -10.70
CA GLY A 56 -11.83 -16.01 -9.98
C GLY A 56 -11.93 -14.50 -10.26
N PRO A 57 -12.46 -13.65 -9.39
CA PRO A 57 -12.30 -12.20 -9.55
C PRO A 57 -10.95 -11.77 -8.95
N CYS A 58 -9.93 -11.58 -9.80
CA CYS A 58 -8.76 -10.79 -9.43
C CYS A 58 -9.08 -9.33 -9.64
N VAL A 59 -9.28 -8.62 -8.53
CA VAL A 59 -9.67 -7.22 -8.51
C VAL A 59 -8.91 -6.50 -7.41
N SER A 60 -8.69 -5.22 -7.62
CA SER A 60 -8.04 -4.37 -6.64
C SER A 60 -8.92 -4.18 -5.40
N ARG A 61 -8.27 -4.03 -4.24
CA ARG A 61 -8.96 -3.70 -2.98
C ARG A 61 -9.51 -2.26 -3.03
N THR A 62 -8.80 -1.38 -3.69
CA THR A 62 -9.13 0.02 -3.96
C THR A 62 -8.84 0.32 -5.42
N GLY A 63 -9.38 1.41 -5.97
CA GLY A 63 -8.97 1.90 -7.29
C GLY A 63 -8.96 0.84 -8.40
N THR A 64 -7.86 0.78 -9.15
CA THR A 64 -7.73 -0.05 -10.37
C THR A 64 -6.59 -1.06 -10.28
N TRP A 65 -5.53 -0.75 -9.53
CA TRP A 65 -4.30 -1.52 -9.56
C TRP A 65 -4.14 -2.43 -8.34
N TYR A 66 -3.44 -3.54 -8.53
CA TYR A 66 -3.09 -4.47 -7.47
C TYR A 66 -1.82 -5.24 -7.83
N VAL A 67 -1.18 -5.86 -6.83
CA VAL A 67 -0.05 -6.75 -7.06
C VAL A 67 -0.53 -8.17 -7.29
N TRP A 68 -0.06 -8.80 -8.36
CA TRP A 68 -0.31 -10.19 -8.67
C TRP A 68 0.98 -10.91 -9.08
N PHE A 69 1.42 -11.86 -8.24
CA PHE A 69 2.60 -12.69 -8.49
C PHE A 69 2.28 -13.99 -9.25
N GLY A 70 1.15 -14.02 -9.97
CA GLY A 70 0.69 -15.21 -10.71
C GLY A 70 0.64 -14.97 -12.22
N GLY A 71 -0.12 -15.80 -12.93
CA GLY A 71 -0.38 -15.61 -14.37
C GLY A 71 0.62 -16.26 -15.31
N ALA A 72 1.78 -16.70 -14.82
CA ALA A 72 2.80 -17.39 -15.63
C ALA A 72 2.44 -18.85 -16.03
N GLY A 73 1.27 -19.34 -15.61
CA GLY A 73 0.85 -20.70 -15.93
C GLY A 73 1.79 -21.76 -15.35
N GLY A 74 2.48 -22.50 -16.23
CA GLY A 74 3.36 -23.61 -15.86
C GLY A 74 4.85 -23.26 -15.77
N VAL A 75 5.25 -22.00 -15.97
CA VAL A 75 6.65 -21.57 -15.85
C VAL A 75 6.91 -20.86 -14.51
N THR A 76 8.16 -20.87 -14.07
CA THR A 76 8.57 -20.16 -12.86
C THR A 76 8.39 -18.66 -13.03
N GLU A 77 7.72 -18.03 -12.07
CA GLU A 77 7.63 -16.58 -11.92
C GLU A 77 8.27 -16.17 -10.60
N THR A 78 9.19 -15.22 -10.67
CA THR A 78 9.75 -14.53 -9.51
C THR A 78 9.46 -13.04 -9.69
N GLY A 79 8.70 -12.47 -8.76
CA GLY A 79 8.40 -11.04 -8.77
C GLY A 79 8.54 -10.41 -7.39
N SER A 80 8.83 -9.11 -7.36
CA SER A 80 8.88 -8.29 -6.15
C SER A 80 8.30 -6.90 -6.38
N VAL A 81 7.78 -6.32 -5.30
CA VAL A 81 7.55 -4.88 -5.15
C VAL A 81 8.23 -4.44 -3.87
N GLU A 82 9.07 -3.41 -3.96
CA GLU A 82 9.95 -3.01 -2.88
C GLU A 82 9.93 -1.50 -2.68
N GLN A 83 9.85 -1.08 -1.42
CA GLN A 83 10.13 0.30 -1.03
C GLN A 83 10.80 0.32 0.35
N SER A 84 11.60 1.34 0.59
CA SER A 84 12.08 1.63 1.94
C SER A 84 11.09 2.53 2.65
N ALA A 85 10.58 2.08 3.79
CA ALA A 85 9.72 2.88 4.65
C ALA A 85 10.40 3.13 6.00
N MET A 86 10.20 4.32 6.55
CA MET A 86 10.54 4.56 7.93
C MET A 86 9.52 3.83 8.82
N VAL A 87 9.95 3.40 10.00
CA VAL A 87 9.05 3.02 11.09
C VAL A 87 9.11 4.16 12.10
N PRO A 88 7.99 4.82 12.44
CA PRO A 88 8.04 5.95 13.36
C PRO A 88 8.51 5.46 14.73
N THR A 89 9.42 6.20 15.35
CA THR A 89 9.69 6.03 16.79
C THR A 89 8.48 6.55 17.55
N GLY A 90 7.93 5.74 18.45
CA GLY A 90 6.80 6.11 19.30
C GLY A 90 7.13 7.28 20.25
N PRO A 91 6.10 7.82 20.93
CA PRO A 91 6.27 8.83 21.98
C PRO A 91 7.06 8.30 23.19
#